data_AF-A0A1F3NM10-F1
#
_entry.id   AF-A0A1F3NM10-F1
#
_cell.length_a   1.000
_cell.length_b   1.000
_cell.length_c   1.000
_cell.angle_alpha   90.00
_cell.angle_beta   90.00
_cell.angle_gamma   90.00
#
_symmetry.space_group_name_H-M   'P 1'
#
loop_
_entity.id
_entity.type
_entity.pdbx_description
1 polymer ?
#
loop_
_entity_poly.entity_id
_entity_poly.type
_entity_poly.pdbx_seq_one_letter_code
_entity_poly.pdbx_strand_id
1 'polypeptide(L)'
;MKAKLILLLILTLVIGFVIGWLTSAQVRIHRLQPVRMYLSDDRFREGFYKTIQPDEQQKTEIEKILDKYSKINSEFQNGIRKDLDSNMKAFRKELDSKLTKEQLSRLKEMDERRQEMIRQSMKNRGDSTFHRRMRQGDQGPSHQGRRYPGEMQGPPPPPPPPADSTRL
;
A
#
# COMPACT_ATOMS: atom_id res chain seq x y z
N MET A 1 19.86 42.49 -15.66
CA MET A 1 18.82 41.98 -16.60
C MET A 1 18.66 40.46 -16.54
N LYS A 2 19.73 39.66 -16.42
CA LYS A 2 19.69 38.18 -16.43
C LYS A 2 19.07 37.54 -15.17
N ALA A 3 19.27 38.14 -13.99
CA ALA A 3 18.75 37.61 -12.72
C ALA A 3 17.22 37.60 -12.65
N LYS A 4 16.53 38.58 -13.23
CA LYS A 4 15.06 38.65 -13.28
C LYS A 4 14.47 37.54 -14.15
N LEU A 5 15.16 37.19 -15.25
CA LEU A 5 14.76 36.10 -16.15
C LEU A 5 14.96 34.74 -15.48
N ILE A 6 16.09 34.56 -14.78
CA ILE A 6 16.38 33.33 -14.02
C ILE A 6 15.35 33.14 -12.88
N LEU A 7 14.98 34.22 -12.18
CA LEU A 7 13.97 34.17 -11.13
C LEU A 7 12.59 33.73 -11.68
N LEU A 8 12.19 34.25 -12.84
CA LEU A 8 10.95 33.86 -13.52
C LEU A 8 10.97 32.37 -13.93
N LEU A 9 12.10 31.89 -14.43
CA LEU A 9 12.30 30.47 -14.78
C LEU A 9 12.19 29.55 -13.56
N ILE A 10 12.78 29.94 -12.44
CA ILE A 10 12.69 29.17 -11.19
C ILE A 10 11.24 29.17 -10.69
N LEU A 11 10.55 30.31 -10.76
CA LEU A 11 9.17 30.43 -10.30
C LEU A 11 8.22 29.52 -11.10
N THR A 12 8.32 29.51 -12.43
CA THR A 12 7.49 28.64 -13.27
C THR A 12 7.81 27.16 -13.05
N LEU A 13 9.07 26.81 -12.80
CA LEU A 13 9.48 25.45 -12.46
C LEU A 13 8.86 24.99 -11.13
N VAL A 14 8.90 25.84 -10.10
CA VAL A 14 8.30 25.54 -8.78
C VAL A 14 6.80 25.35 -8.92
N ILE A 15 6.11 26.20 -9.70
CA ILE A 15 4.67 26.06 -9.94
C ILE A 15 4.36 24.74 -10.64
N GLY A 16 5.08 24.40 -11.72
CA GLY A 16 4.90 23.13 -12.43
C GLY A 16 5.17 21.91 -11.53
N PHE A 17 6.18 22.00 -10.67
CA PHE A 17 6.51 20.95 -9.70
C PHE A 17 5.39 20.74 -8.68
N VAL A 18 4.86 21.82 -8.11
CA VAL A 18 3.76 21.76 -7.14
C VAL A 18 2.51 21.16 -7.77
N ILE A 19 2.15 21.57 -8.99
CA ILE A 19 0.98 21.03 -9.71
C ILE A 19 1.17 19.55 -10.03
N GLY A 20 2.35 19.15 -10.53
CA GLY A 20 2.67 17.75 -10.81
C GLY A 20 2.62 16.87 -9.55
N TRP A 21 3.15 17.38 -8.44
CA TRP A 21 3.13 16.65 -7.18
C TRP A 21 1.70 16.49 -6.63
N LEU A 22 0.87 17.53 -6.65
CA LEU A 22 -0.53 17.46 -6.23
C LEU A 22 -1.35 16.46 -7.05
N THR A 23 -1.15 16.45 -8.36
CA THR A 23 -1.85 15.53 -9.27
C THR A 23 -1.47 14.07 -8.99
N SER A 24 -0.19 13.79 -8.69
CA SER A 24 0.28 12.44 -8.36
C SER A 24 -0.39 11.88 -7.09
N ALA A 25 -0.63 12.73 -6.09
CA ALA A 25 -1.27 12.33 -4.85
C ALA A 25 -2.76 11.99 -5.07
N GLN A 26 -3.47 12.76 -5.91
CA GLN A 26 -4.86 12.50 -6.24
C GLN A 26 -5.03 11.18 -7.03
N VAL A 27 -4.16 10.93 -8.02
CA VAL A 27 -4.21 9.67 -8.80
C VAL A 27 -3.98 8.46 -7.92
N ARG A 28 -3.01 8.52 -6.99
CA ARG A 28 -2.74 7.42 -6.05
C ARG A 28 -3.91 7.14 -5.12
N ILE A 29 -4.57 8.17 -4.61
CA ILE A 29 -5.72 8.03 -3.71
C ILE A 29 -6.92 7.43 -4.46
N HIS A 30 -7.24 7.93 -5.66
CA HIS A 30 -8.37 7.42 -6.44
C HIS A 30 -8.15 6.01 -7.02
N ARG A 31 -6.91 5.64 -7.37
CA ARG A 31 -6.60 4.29 -7.88
C ARG A 31 -6.54 3.22 -6.79
N LEU A 32 -6.13 3.57 -5.57
CA LEU A 32 -6.00 2.62 -4.46
C LEU A 32 -7.26 2.49 -3.59
N GLN A 33 -8.16 3.46 -3.62
CA GLN A 33 -9.46 3.38 -2.94
C GLN A 33 -10.32 2.16 -3.33
N PRO A 34 -10.51 1.83 -4.63
CA PRO A 34 -11.36 0.68 -4.98
C PRO A 34 -10.77 -0.64 -4.48
N VAL A 35 -9.44 -0.80 -4.51
CA VAL A 35 -8.77 -2.03 -4.04
C VAL A 35 -8.90 -2.20 -2.52
N ARG A 36 -8.85 -1.12 -1.75
CA ARG A 36 -9.04 -1.17 -0.29
C ARG A 36 -10.46 -1.55 0.13
N MET A 37 -11.45 -1.33 -0.74
CA MET A 37 -12.84 -1.68 -0.48
C MET A 37 -13.08 -3.19 -0.49
N TYR A 38 -12.36 -3.94 -1.35
CA TYR A 38 -12.44 -5.40 -1.44
C TYR A 38 -11.56 -6.14 -0.41
N LEU A 39 -10.60 -5.45 0.21
CA LEU A 39 -9.64 -6.06 1.15
C LEU A 39 -10.05 -5.93 2.62
N SER A 40 -11.06 -5.13 2.95
CA SER A 40 -11.61 -5.02 4.31
C SER A 40 -13.02 -5.59 4.32
N ASP A 41 -13.20 -6.69 5.05
CA ASP A 41 -14.47 -7.43 5.17
C ASP A 41 -15.65 -6.49 5.47
N ASP A 42 -15.48 -5.57 6.43
CA ASP A 42 -16.53 -4.63 6.82
C ASP A 42 -16.89 -3.61 5.73
N ARG A 43 -15.89 -3.09 5.00
CA ARG A 43 -16.12 -2.11 3.93
C ARG A 43 -16.68 -2.74 2.66
N PHE A 44 -16.32 -4.00 2.40
CA PHE A 44 -16.95 -4.79 1.36
C PHE A 44 -18.40 -5.06 1.71
N ARG A 45 -18.70 -5.49 2.95
CA ARG A 45 -20.07 -5.72 3.45
C ARG A 45 -20.94 -4.47 3.35
N GLU A 46 -20.47 -3.33 3.86
CA GLU A 46 -21.19 -2.05 3.79
C GLU A 46 -21.44 -1.60 2.34
N GLY A 47 -20.43 -1.70 1.48
CA GLY A 47 -20.56 -1.37 0.06
C GLY A 47 -21.54 -2.28 -0.66
N PHE A 48 -21.43 -3.58 -0.43
CA PHE A 48 -22.27 -4.61 -1.03
C PHE A 48 -23.73 -4.41 -0.64
N TYR A 49 -24.03 -4.29 0.66
CA TYR A 49 -25.39 -4.05 1.15
C TYR A 49 -25.98 -2.73 0.65
N LYS A 50 -25.18 -1.68 0.53
CA LYS A 50 -25.62 -0.40 -0.04
C LYS A 50 -25.98 -0.49 -1.52
N THR A 51 -25.31 -1.36 -2.27
CA THR A 51 -25.55 -1.56 -3.71
C THR A 51 -26.74 -2.45 -3.99
N ILE A 52 -26.87 -3.59 -3.30
CA ILE A 52 -27.92 -4.57 -3.60
C ILE A 52 -29.22 -4.35 -2.82
N GLN A 53 -29.20 -3.51 -1.77
CA GLN A 53 -30.37 -3.16 -0.94
C GLN A 53 -31.30 -4.35 -0.67
N PRO A 54 -30.81 -5.40 0.01
CA PRO A 54 -31.56 -6.64 0.12
C PRO A 54 -32.68 -6.52 1.16
N ASP A 55 -33.78 -7.22 0.94
CA ASP A 55 -34.86 -7.36 1.93
C ASP A 55 -34.39 -8.15 3.16
N GLU A 56 -35.10 -8.04 4.30
CA GLU A 56 -34.72 -8.68 5.58
C GLU A 56 -34.53 -10.21 5.46
N GLN A 57 -35.36 -10.88 4.65
CA GLN A 57 -35.21 -12.32 4.38
C GLN A 57 -33.95 -12.62 3.56
N GLN A 58 -33.65 -11.79 2.55
CA GLN A 58 -32.46 -11.95 1.71
C GLN A 58 -31.18 -11.63 2.47
N LYS A 59 -31.21 -10.62 3.35
CA LYS A 59 -30.09 -10.23 4.20
C LYS A 59 -29.62 -11.39 5.08
N THR A 60 -30.56 -12.13 5.67
CA THR A 60 -30.25 -13.29 6.51
C THR A 60 -29.54 -14.40 5.72
N GLU A 61 -29.95 -14.64 4.47
CA GLU A 61 -29.30 -15.63 3.61
C GLU A 61 -27.94 -15.14 3.09
N ILE A 62 -27.82 -13.86 2.74
CA ILE A 62 -26.56 -13.23 2.31
C ILE A 62 -25.53 -13.23 3.45
N GLU A 63 -25.95 -12.99 4.68
CA GLU A 63 -25.07 -13.00 5.86
C GLU A 63 -24.47 -14.39 6.09
N LYS A 64 -25.26 -15.46 5.98
CA LYS A 64 -24.75 -16.85 6.01
C LYS A 64 -23.72 -17.12 4.92
N ILE A 65 -23.93 -16.60 3.71
CA ILE A 65 -22.98 -16.74 2.60
C ILE A 65 -21.68 -15.99 2.91
N LEU A 66 -21.78 -14.73 3.36
CA LEU A 66 -20.63 -13.90 3.69
C LEU A 66 -19.80 -14.48 4.84
N ASP A 67 -20.44 -15.02 5.87
CA ASP A 67 -19.72 -15.67 6.99
C ASP A 67 -18.97 -16.92 6.55
N LYS A 68 -19.60 -17.75 5.72
CA LYS A 68 -18.95 -18.93 5.14
C LYS A 68 -17.67 -18.55 4.39
N TYR A 69 -17.74 -17.56 3.52
CA TYR A 69 -16.59 -17.14 2.72
C TYR A 69 -15.57 -16.34 3.52
N SER A 70 -15.99 -15.57 4.53
CA SER A 70 -15.07 -14.89 5.46
C SER A 70 -14.21 -15.92 6.22
N LYS A 71 -14.80 -17.03 6.67
CA LYS A 71 -14.07 -18.12 7.30
C LYS A 71 -13.05 -18.77 6.36
N ILE A 72 -13.48 -19.14 5.14
CA ILE A 72 -12.61 -19.74 4.12
C ILE A 72 -11.43 -18.80 3.81
N ASN A 73 -11.71 -17.51 3.62
CA ASN A 73 -10.68 -16.53 3.30
C ASN A 73 -9.71 -16.33 4.46
N SER A 74 -10.20 -16.35 5.71
CA SER A 74 -9.38 -16.27 6.92
C SER A 74 -8.45 -17.49 7.06
N GLU A 75 -8.96 -18.69 6.80
CA GLU A 75 -8.16 -19.93 6.78
C GLU A 75 -7.10 -19.90 5.69
N PHE A 76 -7.48 -19.47 4.47
CA PHE A 76 -6.56 -19.31 3.34
C PHE A 76 -5.44 -18.29 3.63
N GLN A 77 -5.79 -17.11 4.15
CA GLN A 77 -4.80 -16.10 4.55
C GLN A 77 -3.86 -16.61 5.64
N ASN A 78 -4.37 -17.37 6.61
CA ASN A 78 -3.55 -17.99 7.65
C ASN A 78 -2.60 -19.04 7.07
N GLY A 79 -3.06 -19.85 6.10
CA GLY A 79 -2.23 -20.78 5.35
C GLY A 79 -1.09 -20.05 4.62
N ILE A 80 -1.41 -19.05 3.80
CA ILE A 80 -0.42 -18.24 3.09
C ILE A 80 0.60 -17.64 4.05
N ARG A 81 0.17 -17.10 5.19
CA ARG A 81 1.09 -16.51 6.18
C ARG A 81 2.07 -17.55 6.72
N LYS A 82 1.61 -18.76 7.03
CA LYS A 82 2.46 -19.85 7.51
C LYS A 82 3.44 -20.30 6.43
N ASP A 83 2.97 -20.47 5.20
CA ASP A 83 3.81 -20.90 4.08
C ASP A 83 4.87 -19.86 3.74
N LEU A 84 4.48 -18.58 3.76
CA LEU A 84 5.41 -17.47 3.54
C LEU A 84 6.47 -17.38 4.64
N ASP A 85 6.09 -17.58 5.91
CA ASP A 85 7.04 -17.61 7.03
C ASP A 85 8.01 -18.80 6.92
N SER A 86 7.50 -19.99 6.58
CA SER A 86 8.32 -21.18 6.33
C SER A 86 9.32 -20.96 5.19
N ASN A 87 8.83 -20.47 4.04
CA ASN A 87 9.66 -20.17 2.88
C ASN A 87 10.71 -19.10 3.18
N MET A 88 10.35 -18.07 3.94
CA MET A 88 11.30 -17.02 4.33
C MET A 88 12.39 -17.57 5.26
N LYS A 89 12.06 -18.47 6.19
CA LYS A 89 13.04 -19.15 7.04
C LYS A 89 13.99 -20.05 6.23
N ALA A 90 13.45 -20.80 5.28
CA ALA A 90 14.25 -21.64 4.38
C ALA A 90 15.20 -20.78 3.53
N PHE A 91 14.67 -19.76 2.87
CA PHE A 91 15.43 -18.77 2.11
C PHE A 91 16.55 -18.15 2.96
N ARG A 92 16.25 -17.74 4.20
CA ARG A 92 17.24 -17.15 5.09
C ARG A 92 18.35 -18.12 5.45
N LYS A 93 18.00 -19.38 5.76
CA LYS A 93 18.98 -20.43 6.06
C LYS A 93 19.91 -20.70 4.87
N GLU A 94 19.36 -20.75 3.67
CA GLU A 94 20.15 -20.93 2.44
C GLU A 94 21.08 -19.74 2.20
N LEU A 95 20.58 -18.51 2.36
CA LEU A 95 21.36 -17.29 2.21
C LEU A 95 22.49 -17.20 3.25
N ASP A 96 22.18 -17.49 4.52
CA ASP A 96 23.13 -17.39 5.63
C ASP A 96 24.34 -18.34 5.44
N SER A 97 24.14 -19.47 4.75
CA SER A 97 25.22 -20.41 4.42
C SER A 97 26.25 -19.89 3.41
N LYS A 98 25.94 -18.79 2.72
CA LYS A 98 26.78 -18.18 1.68
C LYS A 98 27.38 -16.84 2.07
N LEU A 99 26.97 -16.28 3.21
CA LEU A 99 27.36 -14.94 3.63
C LEU A 99 28.51 -14.97 4.63
N THR A 100 29.33 -13.91 4.61
CA THR A 100 30.35 -13.70 5.63
C THR A 100 29.72 -13.20 6.94
N LYS A 101 30.44 -13.35 8.06
CA LYS A 101 29.97 -12.90 9.38
C LYS A 101 29.64 -11.40 9.43
N GLU A 102 30.38 -10.58 8.69
CA GLU A 102 30.11 -9.13 8.59
C GLU A 102 28.84 -8.81 7.78
N GLN A 103 28.54 -9.59 6.74
CA GLN A 103 27.32 -9.40 5.95
C GLN A 103 26.08 -9.83 6.74
N LEU A 104 26.21 -10.91 7.52
CA LEU A 104 25.15 -11.38 8.43
C LEU A 104 24.81 -10.34 9.50
N SER A 105 25.80 -9.65 10.08
CA SER A 105 25.53 -8.64 11.10
C SER A 105 24.76 -7.44 10.53
N ARG A 106 25.12 -6.97 9.33
CA ARG A 106 24.40 -5.89 8.62
C ARG A 106 22.96 -6.28 8.28
N LEU A 107 22.75 -7.53 7.87
CA LEU A 107 21.42 -8.04 7.54
C LEU A 107 20.54 -8.14 8.79
N LYS A 108 21.10 -8.56 9.92
CA LYS A 108 20.41 -8.61 11.21
C LYS A 108 19.99 -7.22 11.70
N GLU A 109 20.88 -6.23 11.58
CA GLU A 109 20.58 -4.84 11.96
C GLU A 109 19.43 -4.26 11.11
N MET A 110 19.41 -4.57 9.82
CA MET A 110 18.31 -4.17 8.93
C MET A 110 16.97 -4.79 9.35
N ASP A 111 16.97 -6.08 9.72
CA ASP A 111 15.76 -6.79 10.18
C ASP A 111 15.24 -6.23 11.51
N GLU A 112 16.13 -5.93 12.46
CA GLU A 112 15.78 -5.32 13.75
C GLU A 112 15.15 -3.94 13.56
N ARG A 113 15.76 -3.08 12.72
CA ARG A 113 15.17 -1.77 12.36
C ARG A 113 13.79 -1.90 11.72
N ARG A 114 13.60 -2.91 10.85
CA ARG A 114 12.29 -3.19 10.25
C ARG A 114 11.26 -3.61 11.29
N GLN A 115 11.62 -4.48 12.23
CA GLN A 115 10.74 -4.91 13.31
C GLN A 115 10.36 -3.75 14.24
N GLU A 116 11.30 -2.87 14.57
CA GLU A 116 11.04 -1.67 15.37
C GLU A 116 10.05 -0.74 14.68
N MET A 117 10.22 -0.48 13.37
CA MET A 117 9.26 0.32 12.61
C MET A 117 7.86 -0.30 12.62
N ILE A 118 7.75 -1.63 12.52
CA ILE A 118 6.47 -2.33 12.59
C ILE A 118 5.86 -2.18 13.99
N ARG A 119 6.63 -2.42 15.07
CA ARG A 119 6.18 -2.26 16.46
C ARG A 119 5.71 -0.84 16.74
N GLN A 120 6.46 0.16 16.29
CA GLN A 120 6.07 1.57 16.42
C GLN A 120 4.78 1.88 15.65
N SER A 121 4.63 1.36 14.42
CA SER A 121 3.40 1.56 13.63
C SER A 121 2.16 0.91 14.27
N MET A 122 2.33 -0.22 14.97
CA MET A 122 1.26 -0.87 15.73
C MET A 122 0.91 -0.09 17.00
N LYS A 123 1.92 0.43 17.73
CA LYS A 123 1.72 1.28 18.91
C LYS A 123 0.93 2.55 18.57
N ASN A 124 1.27 3.18 17.44
CA ASN A 124 0.59 4.39 16.96
C ASN A 124 -0.82 4.12 16.41
N ARG A 125 -1.16 2.86 16.08
CA ARG A 125 -2.54 2.47 15.71
C ARG A 125 -3.44 2.32 16.92
N GLY A 126 -2.92 1.86 18.06
CA GLY A 126 -3.69 1.71 19.30
C GLY A 126 -4.20 3.04 19.86
N ASP A 127 -3.47 4.14 19.61
CA ASP A 127 -3.83 5.49 20.08
C ASP A 127 -4.86 6.20 19.17
N SER A 128 -5.18 5.61 18.01
CA SER A 128 -6.08 6.23 17.02
C SER A 128 -7.57 6.19 17.39
N THR A 129 -7.94 5.60 18.53
CA THR A 129 -9.29 5.76 19.09
C THR A 129 -9.56 7.21 19.53
N PHE A 130 -8.53 8.05 19.71
CA PHE A 130 -8.70 9.48 20.00
C PHE A 130 -8.94 10.39 18.77
N HIS A 131 -8.76 9.91 17.54
CA HIS A 131 -8.88 10.76 16.34
C HIS A 131 -10.25 10.72 15.63
N ARG A 132 -11.27 10.04 16.19
CA ARG A 132 -12.65 10.14 15.66
C ARG A 132 -13.32 11.49 16.00
N ARG A 133 -12.73 12.36 16.82
CA ARG A 133 -13.30 13.67 17.21
C ARG A 133 -12.76 14.91 16.48
N MET A 134 -11.74 14.80 15.62
CA MET A 134 -11.16 15.98 14.94
C MET A 134 -11.23 15.89 13.42
N ARG A 135 -12.43 15.60 12.89
CA ARG A 135 -12.76 15.86 11.48
C ARG A 135 -13.79 16.98 11.36
N GLN A 136 -13.54 18.07 12.08
CA GLN A 136 -14.22 19.34 11.88
C GLN A 136 -13.21 20.44 12.18
N GLY A 137 -12.66 21.03 11.11
CA GLY A 137 -11.79 22.21 11.13
C GLY A 137 -10.48 22.05 11.89
N ASP A 138 -9.34 22.10 11.22
CA ASP A 138 -8.42 23.25 11.34
C ASP A 138 -7.09 22.97 10.63
N GLN A 139 -6.40 24.05 10.29
CA GLN A 139 -5.28 24.16 9.37
C GLN A 139 -3.92 23.79 10.01
N GLY A 140 -3.11 22.97 9.31
CA GLY A 140 -1.63 22.87 9.43
C GLY A 140 -1.03 22.16 10.66
N PRO A 141 0.32 21.96 10.76
CA PRO A 141 1.39 22.25 9.80
C PRO A 141 2.35 21.06 9.49
N SER A 142 2.98 21.13 8.31
CA SER A 142 4.30 20.58 7.90
C SER A 142 4.98 19.42 8.67
N HIS A 143 5.24 18.32 7.96
CA HIS A 143 6.32 17.38 8.32
C HIS A 143 7.38 17.27 7.21
N GLN A 144 8.56 17.76 7.56
CA GLN A 144 9.82 17.64 6.84
C GLN A 144 10.29 16.19 6.78
N GLY A 145 10.89 15.82 5.64
CA GLY A 145 12.09 14.98 5.61
C GLY A 145 11.98 13.50 5.97
N ARG A 146 11.59 12.65 5.00
CA ARG A 146 12.20 11.32 4.82
C ARG A 146 12.40 11.04 3.33
N ARG A 147 13.59 11.37 2.82
CA ARG A 147 14.12 10.84 1.55
C ARG A 147 14.37 9.34 1.75
N TYR A 148 13.70 8.49 0.97
CA TYR A 148 14.13 7.11 0.77
C TYR A 148 15.16 7.10 -0.37
N PRO A 149 16.37 6.54 -0.18
CA PRO A 149 17.31 6.30 -1.26
C PRO A 149 16.91 5.01 -1.99
N GLY A 150 16.55 5.10 -3.27
CA GLY A 150 16.20 3.94 -4.09
C GLY A 150 15.07 4.24 -5.05
N GLU A 151 15.39 4.94 -6.14
CA GLU A 151 14.57 4.98 -7.34
C GLU A 151 14.33 3.54 -7.83
N MET A 152 13.15 2.99 -7.57
CA MET A 152 12.68 1.79 -8.24
C MET A 152 12.23 2.19 -9.64
N GLN A 153 13.12 2.04 -10.62
CA GLN A 153 12.70 1.82 -12.01
C GLN A 153 11.78 0.59 -11.99
N GLY A 154 10.50 0.80 -12.32
CA GLY A 154 9.56 -0.29 -12.48
C GLY A 154 10.05 -1.29 -13.55
N PRO A 155 9.62 -2.55 -13.49
CA PRO A 155 9.96 -3.51 -14.53
C PRO A 155 9.53 -2.97 -15.90
N PRO A 156 10.35 -3.14 -16.95
CA PRO A 156 9.99 -2.67 -18.29
C PRO A 156 8.68 -3.31 -18.75
N PRO A 157 7.86 -2.58 -19.53
CA PRO A 157 6.60 -3.11 -20.03
C PRO A 157 6.83 -4.38 -20.85
N PRO A 158 5.91 -5.36 -20.80
CA PRO A 158 6.00 -6.56 -21.61
C PRO A 158 5.97 -6.20 -23.11
N PRO A 159 6.69 -6.95 -23.97
CA PRO A 159 6.67 -6.71 -25.41
C PRO A 159 5.25 -6.88 -25.97
N PRO A 160 4.90 -6.13 -27.03
CA PRO A 160 3.61 -6.28 -27.69
C PRO A 160 3.44 -7.71 -28.23
N PRO A 161 2.21 -8.26 -28.21
CA PRO A 161 1.95 -9.57 -28.80
C PRO A 161 2.31 -9.58 -30.30
N PRO A 162 2.79 -10.71 -30.83
CA PRO A 162 3.13 -10.82 -32.24
C PRO A 162 1.90 -10.50 -33.10
N ALA A 163 2.11 -9.66 -34.12
CA ALA A 163 1.07 -9.30 -35.07
C ALA A 163 0.54 -10.57 -35.74
N ASP A 164 -0.76 -10.79 -35.61
CA ASP A 164 -1.47 -11.94 -36.14
C ASP A 164 -1.48 -11.85 -37.67
N SER A 165 -0.51 -12.48 -38.32
CA SER A 165 -0.31 -12.47 -39.77
C SER A 165 -1.19 -13.48 -40.51
N THR A 166 -2.29 -13.94 -39.91
CA THR A 166 -3.19 -14.96 -40.48
C THR A 166 -4.58 -14.46 -40.89
N ARG A 167 -4.74 -13.16 -41.18
CA ARG A 167 -5.91 -12.68 -41.95
C ARG A 167 -5.49 -12.30 -43.37
N LEU A 168 -5.52 -13.31 -44.24
CA LEU A 168 -5.77 -13.16 -45.68
C LEU A 168 -7.24 -12.78 -45.90
#